data_AF-A0A2V8SIT5-F1
#
_entry.id   AF-A0A2V8SIT5-F1
#
_cell.length_a   1.000
_cell.length_b   1.000
_cell.length_c   1.000
_cell.angle_alpha   90.00
_cell.angle_beta   90.00
_cell.angle_gamma   90.00
#
_symmetry.space_group_name_H-M   'P 1'
#
loop_
_entity.id
_entity.type
_entity.pdbx_description
1 polymer ?
#
loop_
_entity_poly.entity_id
_entity_poly.type
_entity_poly.pdbx_seq_one_letter_code
_entity_poly.pdbx_strand_id
1 'polypeptide(L)'
;MIHGLPAYVPVVFILTTLFTVGIFFYAIFRAGIHSSPAKFLIAFTSIWLVVQAVLASNGFFQNFDVAPPRTFAFGPLPFFVLTFVYLIFARKFLTELPLTVLTWIHIIRIPVECCLLWLSQHGLVPVEMTFEGRNLDILSGVTAPIVFVLAFRKGSLNRNLLIVWNIAALCLLTNVVTIAVLAFPSKFQMLAFDQPNIGVTYFPYVWLPSIIVPIVFFCHAASLYKLLATERHAS
;
A
#
# COMPACT_ATOMS: atom_id res chain seq x y z
N MET A 1 22.86 4.93 -5.21
CA MET A 1 22.47 5.62 -3.95
C MET A 1 22.09 7.04 -4.30
N ILE A 2 21.04 7.60 -3.69
CA ILE A 2 20.72 9.01 -3.88
C ILE A 2 21.72 9.81 -3.04
N HIS A 3 22.56 10.61 -3.69
CA HIS A 3 23.58 11.40 -3.01
C HIS A 3 22.92 12.44 -2.10
N GLY A 4 23.42 12.59 -0.88
CA GLY A 4 22.93 13.57 0.10
C GLY A 4 21.78 13.09 0.98
N LEU A 5 21.20 11.91 0.75
CA LEU A 5 20.14 11.37 1.61
C LEU A 5 20.73 10.61 2.81
N PRO A 6 20.35 10.95 4.06
CA PRO A 6 20.82 10.25 5.24
C PRO A 6 20.48 8.75 5.20
N ALA A 7 21.41 7.91 5.66
CA ALA A 7 21.27 6.45 5.58
C ALA A 7 20.06 5.88 6.35
N TYR A 8 19.55 6.59 7.36
CA TYR A 8 18.37 6.14 8.11
C TYR A 8 17.10 6.14 7.25
N VAL A 9 16.97 7.02 6.24
CA VAL A 9 15.76 7.10 5.40
C VAL A 9 15.53 5.81 4.61
N PRO A 10 16.49 5.32 3.79
CA PRO A 10 16.30 4.05 3.08
C PRO A 10 16.22 2.85 4.05
N VAL A 11 16.94 2.87 5.19
CA VAL A 11 16.88 1.79 6.18
C VAL A 11 15.48 1.68 6.79
N VAL A 12 14.91 2.79 7.27
CA VAL A 12 13.54 2.82 7.83
C VAL A 12 12.54 2.38 6.77
N PHE A 13 12.70 2.82 5.51
CA PHE A 13 11.80 2.45 4.44
C PHE A 13 11.87 0.95 4.09
N ILE A 14 13.06 0.36 4.05
CA ILE A 14 13.26 -1.09 3.85
C ILE A 14 12.63 -1.87 4.99
N LEU A 15 12.91 -1.50 6.25
CA LEU A 15 12.34 -2.17 7.41
C LEU A 15 10.81 -2.07 7.43
N THR A 16 10.26 -0.91 7.08
CA THR A 16 8.81 -0.70 6.97
C THR A 16 8.19 -1.58 5.88
N THR A 17 8.85 -1.70 4.73
CA THR A 17 8.38 -2.56 3.63
C THR A 17 8.41 -4.04 4.05
N LEU A 18 9.52 -4.51 4.61
CA LEU A 18 9.66 -5.89 5.06
C LEU A 18 8.68 -6.22 6.19
N PHE A 19 8.44 -5.28 7.11
CA PHE A 19 7.45 -5.44 8.16
C PHE A 19 6.01 -5.51 7.58
N THR A 20 5.69 -4.68 6.60
CA THR A 20 4.41 -4.72 5.88
C THR A 20 4.20 -6.09 5.23
N VAL A 21 5.20 -6.60 4.51
CA VAL A 21 5.17 -7.94 3.89
C VAL A 21 5.08 -9.03 4.94
N GLY A 22 5.79 -8.90 6.07
CA GLY A 22 5.74 -9.84 7.18
C GLY A 22 4.34 -9.94 7.81
N ILE A 23 3.70 -8.81 8.10
CA ILE A 23 2.31 -8.77 8.60
C ILE A 23 1.35 -9.36 7.56
N PHE A 24 1.55 -9.03 6.28
CA PHE A 24 0.72 -9.55 5.20
C PHE A 24 0.81 -11.07 5.10
N PHE A 25 2.02 -11.63 5.13
CA PHE A 25 2.23 -13.08 5.14
C PHE A 25 1.67 -13.72 6.40
N TYR A 26 1.82 -13.08 7.56
CA TYR A 26 1.19 -13.54 8.79
C TYR A 26 -0.34 -13.65 8.65
N ALA A 27 -1.00 -12.67 8.02
CA ALA A 27 -2.43 -12.74 7.73
C ALA A 27 -2.77 -13.95 6.83
N ILE A 28 -1.97 -14.21 5.79
CA ILE A 28 -2.14 -15.34 4.87
C ILE A 28 -1.94 -16.69 5.59
N PHE A 29 -0.89 -16.82 6.42
CA PHE A 29 -0.64 -18.04 7.19
C PHE A 29 -1.78 -18.34 8.16
N ARG A 30 -2.35 -17.30 8.80
CA ARG A 30 -3.51 -17.41 9.70
C ARG A 30 -4.80 -17.82 8.99
N ALA A 31 -4.94 -17.50 7.71
CA ALA A 31 -6.06 -17.96 6.88
C ALA A 31 -5.93 -19.42 6.42
N GLY A 32 -4.70 -19.96 6.39
CA GLY A 32 -4.40 -21.33 6.00
C GLY A 32 -3.55 -21.41 4.73
N ILE A 33 -2.26 -21.73 4.91
CA ILE A 33 -1.26 -21.76 3.83
C ILE A 33 -1.47 -22.88 2.79
N HIS A 34 -2.30 -23.87 3.11
CA HIS A 34 -2.43 -25.06 2.26
C HIS A 34 -3.19 -24.79 0.96
N SER A 35 -3.97 -23.70 0.89
CA SER A 35 -4.71 -23.32 -0.31
C SER A 35 -3.79 -22.79 -1.43
N SER A 36 -4.10 -23.13 -2.68
CA SER A 36 -3.35 -22.64 -3.85
C SER A 36 -3.30 -21.10 -3.93
N PRO A 37 -4.39 -20.35 -3.63
CA PRO A 37 -4.35 -18.90 -3.58
C PRO A 37 -3.35 -18.36 -2.55
N ALA A 38 -3.30 -18.92 -1.33
CA ALA A 38 -2.35 -18.48 -0.32
C ALA A 38 -0.89 -18.60 -0.79
N LYS A 39 -0.52 -19.77 -1.35
CA LYS A 39 0.83 -20.03 -1.87
C LYS A 39 1.18 -19.10 -3.02
N PHE A 40 0.24 -18.90 -3.94
CA PHE A 40 0.45 -18.00 -5.09
C PHE A 40 0.68 -16.57 -4.63
N LEU A 41 -0.14 -16.04 -3.71
CA LEU A 41 -0.03 -14.67 -3.22
C LEU A 41 1.30 -14.41 -2.52
N ILE A 42 1.78 -15.37 -1.71
CA ILE A 42 3.10 -15.31 -1.06
C ILE A 42 4.22 -15.31 -2.11
N ALA A 43 4.19 -16.27 -3.06
CA ALA A 43 5.20 -16.39 -4.10
C ALA A 43 5.23 -15.14 -4.98
N PHE A 44 4.08 -14.66 -5.45
CA PHE A 44 3.94 -13.45 -6.23
C PHE A 44 4.53 -12.24 -5.48
N THR A 45 4.12 -12.00 -4.23
CA THR A 45 4.60 -10.85 -3.45
C THR A 45 6.12 -10.90 -3.25
N SER A 46 6.66 -12.09 -2.98
CA SER A 46 8.10 -12.30 -2.75
C SER A 46 8.91 -12.05 -4.03
N ILE A 47 8.48 -12.63 -5.14
CA ILE A 47 9.12 -12.44 -6.45
C ILE A 47 9.00 -10.97 -6.86
N TRP A 48 7.83 -10.36 -6.70
CA TRP A 48 7.59 -8.97 -7.06
C TRP A 48 8.50 -8.02 -6.28
N LEU A 49 8.67 -8.22 -4.98
CA LEU A 49 9.58 -7.44 -4.15
C LEU A 49 11.01 -7.44 -4.71
N VAL A 50 11.53 -8.61 -5.09
CA VAL A 50 12.88 -8.75 -5.67
C VAL A 50 12.95 -8.13 -7.07
N VAL A 51 11.97 -8.41 -7.94
CA VAL A 51 11.91 -7.86 -9.30
C VAL A 51 11.93 -6.33 -9.27
N GLN A 52 11.14 -5.71 -8.41
CA GLN A 52 11.09 -4.24 -8.27
C GLN A 52 12.43 -3.67 -7.81
N ALA A 53 13.10 -4.32 -6.86
CA ALA A 53 14.41 -3.90 -6.38
C ALA A 53 15.47 -3.96 -7.48
N VAL A 54 15.50 -5.05 -8.26
CA VAL A 54 16.43 -5.23 -9.36
C VAL A 54 16.16 -4.20 -10.47
N LEU A 55 14.91 -4.04 -10.90
CA LEU A 55 14.55 -3.10 -11.96
C LEU A 55 14.89 -1.65 -11.59
N ALA A 56 14.55 -1.22 -10.37
CA ALA A 56 14.85 0.13 -9.91
C ALA A 56 16.36 0.37 -9.74
N SER A 57 17.11 -0.63 -9.28
CA SER A 57 18.58 -0.51 -9.15
C SER A 57 19.28 -0.38 -10.51
N ASN A 58 18.67 -0.88 -11.59
CA ASN A 58 19.13 -0.71 -12.97
C ASN A 58 18.57 0.55 -13.65
N GLY A 59 17.86 1.43 -12.94
CA GLY A 59 17.30 2.67 -13.48
C GLY A 59 16.11 2.46 -14.43
N PHE A 60 15.48 1.27 -14.45
CA PHE A 60 14.40 0.93 -15.39
C PHE A 60 13.22 1.92 -15.37
N PHE A 61 12.92 2.48 -14.19
CA PHE A 61 11.82 3.40 -13.92
C PHE A 61 12.14 4.88 -14.13
N GLN A 62 13.39 5.22 -14.45
CA GLN A 62 13.84 6.62 -14.62
C GLN A 62 13.67 7.13 -16.06
N ASN A 63 13.01 6.35 -16.93
CA ASN A 63 12.61 6.80 -18.26
C ASN A 63 11.19 7.38 -18.20
N PHE A 64 11.12 8.72 -18.25
CA PHE A 64 9.90 9.51 -18.09
C PHE A 64 9.15 9.79 -19.41
N ASP A 65 9.75 9.47 -20.56
CA ASP A 65 9.20 9.80 -21.88
C ASP A 65 8.19 8.78 -22.41
N VAL A 66 8.13 7.60 -21.78
CA VAL A 66 7.24 6.49 -22.15
C VAL A 66 5.84 6.68 -21.57
N ALA A 67 4.81 6.45 -22.40
CA ALA A 67 3.42 6.45 -21.99
C ALA A 67 2.79 5.05 -22.21
N PRO A 68 2.16 4.43 -21.19
CA PRO A 68 2.09 4.88 -19.79
C PRO A 68 3.45 4.80 -19.07
N PRO A 69 3.68 5.61 -18.02
CA PRO A 69 4.92 5.55 -17.25
C PRO A 69 5.22 4.14 -16.75
N ARG A 70 6.47 3.68 -16.92
CA ARG A 70 6.90 2.34 -16.50
C ARG A 70 6.63 2.09 -15.02
N THR A 71 6.80 3.11 -14.18
CA THR A 71 6.54 3.05 -12.75
C THR A 71 5.11 2.65 -12.43
N PHE A 72 4.12 3.04 -13.24
CA PHE A 72 2.73 2.66 -13.04
C PHE A 72 2.40 1.31 -13.69
N ALA A 73 2.83 1.10 -14.94
CA ALA A 73 2.55 -0.12 -15.69
C ALA A 73 3.22 -1.37 -15.08
N PHE A 74 4.46 -1.22 -14.61
CA PHE A 74 5.25 -2.30 -14.04
C PHE A 74 5.41 -2.18 -12.52
N GLY A 75 4.76 -1.23 -11.84
CA GLY A 75 4.79 -1.11 -10.38
C GLY A 75 3.48 -1.60 -9.73
N PRO A 76 2.49 -0.71 -9.52
CA PRO A 76 1.22 -1.05 -8.87
C PRO A 76 0.29 -1.93 -9.71
N LEU A 77 0.25 -1.75 -11.04
CA LEU A 77 -0.80 -2.32 -11.89
C LEU A 77 -0.92 -3.86 -11.79
N PRO A 78 0.17 -4.66 -11.85
CA PRO A 78 0.06 -6.11 -11.74
C PRO A 78 -0.53 -6.58 -10.40
N PHE A 79 -0.20 -5.89 -9.31
CA PHE A 79 -0.71 -6.21 -7.98
C PHE A 79 -2.19 -5.78 -7.83
N PHE A 80 -2.59 -4.64 -8.39
CA PHE A 80 -4.00 -4.26 -8.43
C PHE A 80 -4.84 -5.25 -9.24
N VAL A 81 -4.37 -5.67 -10.42
CA VAL A 81 -5.03 -6.71 -11.23
C VAL A 81 -5.15 -8.00 -10.41
N LEU A 82 -4.09 -8.41 -9.70
CA LEU A 82 -4.13 -9.56 -8.81
C LEU A 82 -5.20 -9.42 -7.71
N THR A 83 -5.33 -8.24 -7.12
CA THR A 83 -6.36 -7.96 -6.10
C THR A 83 -7.76 -8.19 -6.66
N PHE A 84 -8.05 -7.67 -7.86
CA PHE A 84 -9.35 -7.90 -8.53
C PHE A 84 -9.59 -9.36 -8.89
N VAL A 85 -8.56 -10.08 -9.36
CA VAL A 85 -8.64 -11.53 -9.59
C VAL A 85 -9.03 -12.26 -8.30
N TYR A 86 -8.48 -11.87 -7.14
CA TYR A 86 -8.81 -12.50 -5.87
C TYR A 86 -10.24 -12.21 -5.41
N LEU A 87 -10.72 -10.98 -5.60
CA LEU A 87 -12.11 -10.59 -5.30
C LEU A 87 -13.13 -11.41 -6.11
N ILE A 88 -12.78 -11.82 -7.33
CA ILE A 88 -13.67 -12.59 -8.20
C ILE A 88 -13.54 -14.09 -7.95
N PHE A 89 -12.31 -14.62 -7.96
CA PHE A 89 -12.04 -16.06 -8.04
C PHE A 89 -11.55 -16.70 -6.73
N ALA A 90 -11.02 -15.91 -5.78
CA ALA A 90 -10.47 -16.40 -4.52
C ALA A 90 -11.34 -16.02 -3.30
N ARG A 91 -12.64 -15.88 -3.50
CA ARG A 91 -13.64 -15.45 -2.50
C ARG A 91 -13.56 -16.19 -1.16
N LYS A 92 -13.40 -17.52 -1.19
CA LYS A 92 -13.28 -18.35 0.02
C LYS A 92 -12.04 -17.98 0.83
N PHE A 93 -10.90 -17.85 0.17
CA PHE A 93 -9.65 -17.44 0.79
C PHE A 93 -9.78 -16.05 1.44
N LEU A 94 -10.46 -15.10 0.79
CA LEU A 94 -10.68 -13.77 1.35
C LEU A 94 -11.52 -13.80 2.65
N THR A 95 -12.52 -14.69 2.73
CA THR A 95 -13.32 -14.85 3.96
C THR A 95 -12.54 -15.47 5.11
N GLU A 96 -11.44 -16.19 4.84
CA GLU A 96 -10.58 -16.82 5.84
C GLU A 96 -9.57 -15.82 6.45
N LEU A 97 -9.29 -14.69 5.78
CA LEU A 97 -8.35 -13.69 6.28
C LEU A 97 -8.80 -13.05 7.61
N PRO A 98 -7.89 -12.89 8.59
CA PRO A 98 -8.22 -12.33 9.89
C PRO A 98 -8.39 -10.81 9.82
N LEU A 99 -9.63 -10.32 10.02
CA LEU A 99 -9.94 -8.87 10.02
C LEU A 99 -9.07 -8.08 11.01
N THR A 100 -8.66 -8.70 12.11
CA THR A 100 -7.77 -8.10 13.11
C THR A 100 -6.42 -7.70 12.50
N VAL A 101 -5.78 -8.60 11.76
CA VAL A 101 -4.48 -8.35 11.11
C VAL A 101 -4.66 -7.38 9.94
N LEU A 102 -5.73 -7.57 9.15
CA LEU A 102 -6.05 -6.65 8.05
C LEU A 102 -6.30 -5.21 8.54
N THR A 103 -6.76 -5.02 9.77
CA THR A 103 -6.92 -3.68 10.37
C THR A 103 -5.57 -3.15 10.87
N TRP A 104 -4.80 -3.96 11.60
CA TRP A 104 -3.53 -3.55 12.20
C TRP A 104 -2.45 -3.16 11.20
N ILE A 105 -2.40 -3.84 10.04
CA ILE A 105 -1.37 -3.57 9.02
C ILE A 105 -1.34 -2.10 8.62
N HIS A 106 -2.47 -1.39 8.71
CA HIS A 106 -2.59 0.00 8.28
C HIS A 106 -1.76 1.00 9.10
N ILE A 107 -1.26 0.62 10.29
CA ILE A 107 -0.32 1.43 11.09
C ILE A 107 0.97 1.75 10.35
N ILE A 108 1.36 0.91 9.36
CA ILE A 108 2.57 1.09 8.55
C ILE A 108 2.61 2.43 7.82
N ARG A 109 1.48 3.12 7.68
CA ARG A 109 1.43 4.43 7.04
C ARG A 109 2.19 5.48 7.83
N ILE A 110 2.24 5.39 9.15
CA ILE A 110 2.98 6.35 9.97
C ILE A 110 4.47 6.41 9.55
N PRO A 111 5.23 5.30 9.56
CA PRO A 111 6.63 5.35 9.12
C PRO A 111 6.80 5.63 7.62
N VAL A 112 5.85 5.21 6.76
CA VAL A 112 5.86 5.58 5.33
C VAL A 112 5.76 7.09 5.15
N GLU A 113 4.83 7.74 5.83
CA GLU A 113 4.60 9.18 5.76
C GLU A 113 5.79 9.98 6.32
N CYS A 114 6.44 9.49 7.39
CA CYS A 114 7.71 10.05 7.85
C CYS A 114 8.80 9.97 6.77
N CYS A 115 8.89 8.84 6.04
CA CYS A 115 9.84 8.70 4.95
C CYS A 115 9.51 9.65 3.78
N LEU A 116 8.24 9.80 3.42
CA LEU A 116 7.81 10.76 2.39
C LEU A 116 8.19 12.20 2.76
N LEU A 117 8.03 12.59 4.03
CA LEU A 117 8.47 13.90 4.50
C LEU A 117 10.00 14.06 4.36
N TRP A 118 10.80 13.07 4.78
CA TRP A 118 12.25 13.14 4.62
C TRP A 118 12.68 13.18 3.15
N LEU A 119 12.01 12.44 2.27
CA LEU A 119 12.25 12.50 0.83
C LEU A 119 11.90 13.88 0.27
N SER A 120 10.85 14.52 0.79
CA SER A 120 10.45 15.86 0.38
C SER A 120 11.46 16.93 0.78
N GLN A 121 12.00 16.84 2.00
CA GLN A 121 13.08 17.70 2.48
C GLN A 121 14.37 17.58 1.63
N HIS A 122 14.52 16.50 0.86
CA HIS A 122 15.67 16.26 -0.02
C HIS A 122 15.32 16.38 -1.51
N GLY A 123 14.19 16.98 -1.88
CA GLY A 123 13.86 17.29 -3.27
C GLY A 123 13.36 16.12 -4.12
N LEU A 124 13.06 14.96 -3.51
CA LEU A 124 12.70 13.74 -4.24
C LEU A 124 11.20 13.53 -4.42
N VAL A 125 10.41 14.11 -3.53
CA VAL A 125 8.95 13.96 -3.47
C VAL A 125 8.34 15.33 -3.15
N PRO A 126 7.28 15.77 -3.82
CA PRO A 126 6.64 17.07 -3.53
C PRO A 126 6.05 17.14 -2.12
N VAL A 127 5.97 18.36 -1.55
CA VAL A 127 5.34 18.59 -0.24
C VAL A 127 3.88 18.17 -0.25
N GLU A 128 3.20 18.29 -1.39
CA GLU A 128 1.81 17.87 -1.59
C GLU A 128 1.59 16.38 -1.33
N MET A 129 2.61 15.54 -1.49
CA MET A 129 2.58 14.10 -1.18
C MET A 129 2.87 13.78 0.29
N THR A 130 3.12 14.78 1.13
CA THR A 130 3.37 14.61 2.57
C THR A 130 2.16 15.06 3.39
N PHE A 131 2.15 14.70 4.67
CA PHE A 131 1.14 15.16 5.62
C PHE A 131 1.19 16.65 5.95
N GLU A 132 2.26 17.37 5.58
CA GLU A 132 2.30 18.84 5.66
C GLU A 132 1.56 19.50 4.48
N GLY A 133 1.37 18.75 3.38
CA GLY A 133 0.66 19.20 2.19
C GLY A 133 -0.76 18.67 2.12
N ARG A 134 -1.05 17.87 1.09
CA ARG A 134 -2.41 17.41 0.76
C ARG A 134 -2.63 15.93 1.04
N ASN A 135 -1.63 15.23 1.58
CA ASN A 135 -1.72 13.81 1.88
C ASN A 135 -2.13 13.58 3.34
N LEU A 136 -3.43 13.37 3.56
CA LEU A 136 -3.98 13.03 4.88
C LEU A 136 -3.98 11.53 5.18
N ASP A 137 -3.30 10.69 4.39
CA ASP A 137 -3.32 9.23 4.58
C ASP A 137 -2.63 8.80 5.89
N ILE A 138 -1.83 9.67 6.52
CA ILE A 138 -1.33 9.45 7.89
C ILE A 138 -2.47 9.19 8.88
N LEU A 139 -3.65 9.81 8.68
CA LEU A 139 -4.81 9.63 9.54
C LEU A 139 -5.33 8.19 9.52
N SER A 140 -5.27 7.50 8.37
CA SER A 140 -5.68 6.10 8.30
C SER A 140 -4.71 5.20 9.07
N GLY A 141 -3.42 5.56 9.14
CA GLY A 141 -2.43 4.89 9.99
C GLY A 141 -2.65 5.13 11.49
N VAL A 142 -2.84 6.39 11.89
CA VAL A 142 -3.05 6.79 13.30
C VAL A 142 -4.37 6.25 13.84
N THR A 143 -5.42 6.19 13.02
CA THR A 143 -6.74 5.70 13.45
C THR A 143 -6.83 4.17 13.47
N ALA A 144 -5.93 3.43 12.82
CA ALA A 144 -5.99 1.96 12.77
C ALA A 144 -6.00 1.29 14.16
N PRO A 145 -5.14 1.65 15.13
CA PRO A 145 -5.18 1.10 16.49
C PRO A 145 -6.46 1.47 17.25
N ILE A 146 -6.95 2.69 17.06
CA ILE A 146 -8.18 3.18 17.70
C ILE A 146 -9.38 2.38 17.18
N VAL A 147 -9.50 2.24 15.87
CA VAL A 147 -10.54 1.44 15.22
C VAL A 147 -10.43 -0.03 15.62
N PHE A 148 -9.22 -0.57 15.73
CA PHE A 148 -9.02 -1.93 16.21
C PHE A 148 -9.63 -2.13 17.61
N VAL A 149 -9.28 -1.28 18.57
CA VAL A 149 -9.80 -1.39 19.95
C VAL A 149 -11.32 -1.20 19.99
N LEU A 150 -11.86 -0.26 19.21
CA LEU A 150 -13.30 0.02 19.20
C LEU A 150 -14.11 -1.05 18.47
N ALA A 151 -13.56 -1.64 17.40
CA ALA A 151 -14.26 -2.60 16.57
C ALA A 151 -14.21 -4.04 17.10
N PHE A 152 -13.12 -4.43 17.77
CA PHE A 152 -12.89 -5.79 18.26
C PHE A 152 -13.02 -5.87 19.79
N ARG A 153 -14.20 -5.53 20.32
CA ARG A 153 -14.49 -5.66 21.76
C ARG A 153 -14.74 -7.12 22.14
N LYS A 154 -14.46 -7.49 23.40
CA LYS A 154 -14.69 -8.86 23.90
C LYS A 154 -16.14 -9.29 23.60
N GLY A 155 -16.29 -10.28 22.73
CA GLY A 155 -17.58 -10.90 22.37
C GLY A 155 -18.38 -10.23 21.25
N SER A 156 -17.94 -9.11 20.67
CA SER A 156 -18.71 -8.43 19.61
C SER A 156 -17.81 -7.74 18.58
N LEU A 157 -18.16 -7.91 17.30
CA LEU A 157 -17.53 -7.20 16.17
C LEU A 157 -18.39 -6.01 15.76
N ASN A 158 -17.89 -4.78 15.87
CA ASN A 158 -18.58 -3.61 15.31
C ASN A 158 -18.32 -3.51 13.80
N ARG A 159 -19.15 -4.24 13.05
CA ARG A 159 -19.07 -4.34 11.59
C ARG A 159 -19.20 -2.98 10.90
N ASN A 160 -20.18 -2.17 11.30
CA ASN A 160 -20.46 -0.89 10.64
C ASN A 160 -19.30 0.09 10.79
N LEU A 161 -18.68 0.13 11.97
CA LEU A 161 -17.46 0.92 12.19
C LEU A 161 -16.33 0.50 11.23
N LEU A 162 -16.10 -0.80 11.07
CA LEU A 162 -15.06 -1.29 10.15
C LEU A 162 -15.37 -0.95 8.70
N ILE A 163 -16.63 -1.06 8.25
CA ILE A 163 -17.01 -0.71 6.88
C ILE A 163 -16.76 0.77 6.63
N VAL A 164 -17.29 1.65 7.49
CA VAL A 164 -17.12 3.11 7.36
C VAL A 164 -15.65 3.49 7.37
N TRP A 165 -14.87 2.90 8.28
CA TRP A 165 -13.43 3.18 8.38
C TRP A 165 -12.65 2.71 7.14
N ASN A 166 -12.93 1.50 6.63
CA ASN A 166 -12.26 1.00 5.41
C ASN A 166 -12.58 1.89 4.20
N ILE A 167 -13.83 2.35 4.06
CA ILE A 167 -14.23 3.26 2.98
C ILE A 167 -13.51 4.61 3.13
N ALA A 168 -13.52 5.20 4.33
CA ALA A 168 -12.85 6.47 4.59
C ALA A 168 -11.33 6.38 4.32
N ALA A 169 -10.69 5.30 4.77
CA ALA A 169 -9.26 5.04 4.52
C ALA A 169 -8.95 4.81 3.03
N LEU A 170 -9.85 4.16 2.28
CA LEU A 170 -9.72 4.04 0.82
C LEU A 170 -9.84 5.41 0.13
N CYS A 171 -10.74 6.29 0.58
CA CYS A 171 -10.80 7.65 0.03
C CYS A 171 -9.49 8.43 0.26
N LEU A 172 -8.89 8.30 1.44
CA LEU A 172 -7.57 8.89 1.74
C LEU A 172 -6.46 8.30 0.86
N LEU A 173 -6.44 6.97 0.70
CA LEU A 173 -5.51 6.27 -0.18
C LEU A 173 -5.66 6.71 -1.64
N THR A 174 -6.89 6.84 -2.13
CA THR A 174 -7.17 7.34 -3.48
C THR A 174 -6.67 8.77 -3.64
N ASN A 175 -6.89 9.65 -2.66
CA ASN A 175 -6.39 11.02 -2.70
C ASN A 175 -4.86 11.08 -2.85
N VAL A 176 -4.10 10.34 -2.02
CA VAL A 176 -2.63 10.33 -2.13
C VAL A 176 -2.15 9.68 -3.43
N VAL A 177 -2.78 8.61 -3.91
CA VAL A 177 -2.43 7.99 -5.19
C VAL A 177 -2.70 8.96 -6.35
N THR A 178 -3.79 9.71 -6.32
CA THR A 178 -4.07 10.75 -7.32
C THR A 178 -3.00 11.84 -7.30
N ILE A 179 -2.63 12.36 -6.12
CA ILE A 179 -1.55 13.35 -6.00
C ILE A 179 -0.23 12.77 -6.54
N ALA A 180 0.10 11.52 -6.17
CA ALA A 180 1.33 10.86 -6.62
C ALA A 180 1.40 10.68 -8.13
N VAL A 181 0.28 10.39 -8.79
CA VAL A 181 0.18 10.29 -10.25
C VAL A 181 0.28 11.66 -10.91
N LEU A 182 -0.44 12.65 -10.39
CA LEU A 182 -0.45 14.01 -10.95
C LEU A 182 0.87 14.75 -10.73
N ALA A 183 1.66 14.39 -9.72
CA ALA A 183 2.98 14.95 -9.47
C ALA A 183 4.13 14.12 -10.07
N PHE A 184 3.84 12.97 -10.69
CA PHE A 184 4.87 12.14 -11.30
C PHE A 184 5.36 12.79 -12.59
N PRO A 185 6.69 12.91 -12.81
CA PRO A 185 7.29 13.50 -14.00
C PRO A 185 6.96 12.67 -15.24
N SER A 186 5.85 12.99 -15.89
CA SER A 186 5.37 12.35 -17.10
C SER A 186 4.61 13.35 -17.93
N LYS A 187 4.23 12.97 -19.15
CA LYS A 187 3.36 13.78 -20.03
C LYS A 187 1.99 14.14 -19.39
N PHE A 188 1.61 13.47 -18.31
CA PHE A 188 0.37 13.69 -17.57
C PHE A 188 0.58 14.45 -16.25
N GLN A 189 1.77 15.00 -16.00
CA GLN A 189 2.05 15.79 -14.80
C GLN A 189 1.17 17.05 -14.79
N MET A 190 0.50 17.29 -13.67
CA MET A 190 -0.37 18.45 -13.43
C MET A 190 -0.05 19.18 -12.13
N LEU A 191 0.79 18.59 -11.25
CA LEU A 191 1.15 19.13 -9.95
C LEU A 191 2.68 19.12 -9.76
N ALA A 192 3.14 19.99 -8.85
CA ALA A 192 4.52 20.03 -8.34
C ALA A 192 5.60 20.00 -9.43
N PHE A 193 5.50 20.91 -10.40
CA PHE A 193 6.50 21.04 -11.48
C PHE A 193 7.89 21.39 -10.96
N ASP A 194 7.97 22.18 -9.87
CA ASP A 194 9.25 22.57 -9.26
C ASP A 194 9.95 21.40 -8.54
N GLN A 195 9.17 20.44 -8.03
CA GLN A 195 9.68 19.27 -7.31
C GLN A 195 8.85 18.01 -7.64
N PRO A 196 9.08 17.38 -8.82
CA PRO A 196 8.31 16.22 -9.23
C PRO A 196 8.57 14.99 -8.35
N ASN A 197 7.63 14.04 -8.35
CA ASN A 197 7.72 12.78 -7.63
C ASN A 197 8.68 11.79 -8.31
N ILE A 198 9.98 12.08 -8.29
CA ILE A 198 11.03 11.21 -8.83
C ILE A 198 11.45 10.11 -7.85
N GLY A 199 11.25 10.33 -6.54
CA GLY A 199 11.70 9.45 -5.47
C GLY A 199 11.21 8.02 -5.61
N VAL A 200 9.95 7.84 -6.01
CA VAL A 200 9.31 6.53 -6.22
C VAL A 200 9.91 5.71 -7.38
N THR A 201 10.84 6.27 -8.16
CA THR A 201 11.56 5.51 -9.21
C THR A 201 12.83 4.84 -8.70
N TYR A 202 13.32 5.23 -7.53
CA TYR A 202 14.56 4.73 -6.96
C TYR A 202 14.30 3.60 -5.97
N PHE A 203 15.25 2.65 -5.89
CA PHE A 203 15.30 1.71 -4.78
C PHE A 203 15.73 2.44 -3.48
N PRO A 204 15.08 2.20 -2.33
CA PRO A 204 14.00 1.24 -2.07
C PRO A 204 12.58 1.77 -2.26
N TYR A 205 12.41 3.07 -2.54
CA TYR A 205 11.12 3.77 -2.56
C TYR A 205 10.15 3.30 -3.65
N VAL A 206 10.65 2.64 -4.70
CA VAL A 206 9.81 1.95 -5.69
C VAL A 206 8.87 0.92 -5.05
N TRP A 207 9.21 0.38 -3.88
CA TRP A 207 8.32 -0.52 -3.14
C TRP A 207 7.09 0.18 -2.59
N LEU A 208 7.05 1.52 -2.51
CA LEU A 208 5.84 2.24 -2.12
C LEU A 208 4.69 1.96 -3.11
N PRO A 209 4.79 2.35 -4.41
CA PRO A 209 3.72 2.10 -5.36
C PRO A 209 3.59 0.63 -5.76
N SER A 210 4.66 -0.18 -5.68
CA SER A 210 4.64 -1.56 -6.19
C SER A 210 4.31 -2.64 -5.15
N ILE A 211 4.49 -2.37 -3.85
CA ILE A 211 4.30 -3.33 -2.76
C ILE A 211 3.37 -2.77 -1.68
N ILE A 212 3.74 -1.67 -1.04
CA ILE A 212 3.04 -1.17 0.15
C ILE A 212 1.61 -0.73 -0.21
N VAL A 213 1.47 0.17 -1.18
CA VAL A 213 0.16 0.70 -1.61
C VAL A 213 -0.77 -0.44 -2.06
N PRO A 214 -0.34 -1.39 -2.92
CA PRO A 214 -1.18 -2.52 -3.29
C PRO A 214 -1.53 -3.47 -2.15
N ILE A 215 -0.63 -3.77 -1.21
CA ILE A 215 -0.94 -4.61 -0.03
C ILE A 215 -2.00 -3.92 0.83
N VAL A 216 -1.83 -2.64 1.11
CA VAL A 216 -2.78 -1.84 1.88
C VAL A 216 -4.15 -1.81 1.19
N PHE A 217 -4.18 -1.60 -0.13
CA PHE A 217 -5.41 -1.67 -0.90
C PHE A 217 -6.06 -3.06 -0.83
N PHE A 218 -5.29 -4.13 -1.00
CA PHE A 218 -5.76 -5.51 -0.89
C PHE A 218 -6.38 -5.77 0.49
N CYS A 219 -5.76 -5.31 1.57
CA CYS A 219 -6.28 -5.48 2.93
C CYS A 219 -7.63 -4.78 3.15
N HIS A 220 -7.80 -3.56 2.63
CA HIS A 220 -9.09 -2.87 2.65
C HIS A 220 -10.15 -3.62 1.82
N ALA A 221 -9.80 -4.02 0.60
CA ALA A 221 -10.69 -4.73 -0.31
C ALA A 221 -11.14 -6.09 0.27
N ALA A 222 -10.20 -6.86 0.83
CA ALA A 222 -10.49 -8.14 1.50
C ALA A 222 -11.36 -7.95 2.74
N SER A 223 -11.09 -6.91 3.56
CA SER A 223 -11.90 -6.60 4.73
C SER A 223 -13.34 -6.26 4.35
N LEU A 224 -13.53 -5.35 3.38
CA LEU A 224 -14.85 -4.98 2.88
C LEU A 224 -15.58 -6.16 2.25
N TYR A 225 -14.89 -6.97 1.44
CA TYR A 225 -15.46 -8.19 0.88
C TYR A 225 -16.01 -9.12 1.97
N LYS A 226 -15.21 -9.40 3.00
CA LYS A 226 -15.61 -10.28 4.12
C LYS A 226 -16.77 -9.70 4.93
N LEU A 227 -16.72 -8.41 5.25
CA LEU A 227 -17.77 -7.72 6.02
C LEU A 227 -19.10 -7.71 5.23
N LEU A 228 -19.07 -7.42 3.93
CA LEU A 228 -20.27 -7.35 3.08
C LEU A 228 -20.82 -8.75 2.72
N ALA A 229 -19.96 -9.75 2.55
CA ALA A 229 -20.40 -11.12 2.25
C ALA A 229 -21.16 -11.77 3.43
N THR A 230 -20.83 -11.41 4.67
CA THR A 230 -21.47 -11.99 5.87
C THR A 230 -22.94 -11.55 6.01
N GLU A 231 -23.32 -10.39 5.46
CA GLU A 231 -24.72 -9.92 5.47
C GLU A 231 -25.64 -10.80 4.63
N ARG A 232 -25.16 -11.33 3.50
CA ARG A 232 -25.96 -12.16 2.58
C ARG A 232 -26.35 -13.53 3.14
N HIS A 233 -25.75 -13.95 4.25
CA HIS A 233 -26.04 -15.23 4.89
C HIS A 233 -26.86 -15.10 6.18
N ALA A 234 -27.16 -13.87 6.63
CA ALA A 234 -27.93 -13.61 7.84
C ALA A 234 -29.35 -13.07 7.56
N SER A 235 -29.70 -12.85 6.29
CA SER A 235 -31.03 -12.50 5.77
C SER A 235 -31.66 -13.68 5.06
#